data_AF-A0A9R0XF41-F1
#
_entry.id   AF-A0A9R0XF41-F1
#
_cell.length_a   1.000
_cell.length_b   1.000
_cell.length_c   1.000
_cell.angle_alpha   90.00
_cell.angle_beta   90.00
_cell.angle_gamma   90.00
#
_symmetry.space_group_name_H-M   'P 1'
#
loop_
_entity.id
_entity.type
_entity.pdbx_description
1 polymer ?
#
loop_
_entity_poly.entity_id
_entity_poly.type
_entity_poly.pdbx_seq_one_letter_code
_entity_poly.pdbx_strand_id
1 'polypeptide(L)' 'MVADEGHCIVYASDGEWFEVPLVYVGTTVFTELLRMSEEELGLASSSDGGRIMLPCDAMVMEYVLCLVIVRNYLTFYN' A
#
# COMPACT_ATOMS: atom_id res chain seq x y z
N MET A 1 -6.91 14.18 -6.24
CA MET A 1 -5.83 14.63 -5.34
C MET A 1 -4.56 14.34 -6.10
N VAL A 2 -3.78 15.38 -6.43
CA VAL A 2 -2.57 15.23 -7.23
C VAL A 2 -1.54 14.49 -6.37
N ALA A 3 -1.17 13.29 -6.80
CA ALA A 3 -0.12 12.49 -6.18
C ALA A 3 1.23 13.06 -6.64
N ASP A 4 1.65 14.16 -6.02
CA ASP A 4 2.81 14.93 -6.51
C ASP A 4 4.16 14.54 -5.88
N GLU A 5 4.23 13.51 -5.04
CA GLU A 5 5.49 13.24 -4.33
C GLU A 5 5.86 11.76 -4.24
N GLY A 6 5.67 11.00 -5.32
CA GLY A 6 6.31 9.69 -5.52
C GLY A 6 5.97 8.56 -4.52
N HIS A 7 5.20 8.86 -3.47
CA HIS A 7 4.86 8.00 -2.35
C HIS A 7 3.39 8.21 -1.97
N CYS A 8 2.78 7.18 -1.41
CA CYS A 8 1.45 7.21 -0.80
C CYS A 8 1.53 6.74 0.66
N ILE A 9 0.61 7.22 1.49
CA ILE A 9 0.48 6.76 2.86
C ILE A 9 -0.63 5.71 2.90
N VAL A 10 -0.30 4.51 3.37
CA VAL A 10 -1.27 3.44 3.61
C VAL A 10 -1.37 3.17 5.10
N TYR A 11 -2.58 2.82 5.55
CA TYR A 11 -2.86 2.50 6.94
C TYR A 11 -3.17 1.01 7.06
N ALA A 12 -2.60 0.36 8.06
CA ALA A 12 -2.93 -1.00 8.44
C ALA A 12 -4.20 -1.04 9.31
N SER A 13 -4.75 -2.24 9.52
CA SER A 13 -5.97 -2.45 10.34
C SER A 13 -5.78 -2.07 11.81
N ASP A 14 -4.54 -2.08 12.30
CA ASP A 14 -4.16 -1.65 13.65
C ASP A 14 -3.97 -0.13 13.78
N GLY A 15 -4.07 0.62 12.67
CA GLY A 15 -3.92 2.07 12.64
C GLY A 15 -2.49 2.55 12.43
N GLU A 16 -1.52 1.65 12.28
CA GLU A 16 -0.15 2.00 11.89
C GLU A 16 -0.12 2.49 10.43
N TRP A 17 0.77 3.43 10.13
CA TRP A 17 0.88 4.03 8.79
C TRP A 17 2.23 3.75 8.17
N PHE A 18 2.23 3.51 6.86
CA PHE A 18 3.42 3.18 6.08
C PHE A 18 3.50 4.09 4.87
N GLU A 19 4.70 4.60 4.61
CA GLU A 19 5.00 5.35 3.39
C GLU A 19 5.44 4.37 2.31
N VAL A 20 4.64 4.27 1.25
CA VAL A 20 4.83 3.33 0.16
C VAL A 20 5.14 4.11 -1.11
N PRO A 21 6.31 3.93 -1.73
CA PRO A 21 6.59 4.49 -3.04
C PRO A 21 5.50 4.10 -4.06
N LEU A 22 5.00 5.06 -4.83
CA LEU A 22 3.94 4.86 -5.84
C LEU A 22 4.29 3.79 -6.87
N VAL A 23 5.59 3.57 -7.14
CA VAL A 23 6.08 2.49 -8.00
C VAL A 23 5.66 1.09 -7.50
N TYR A 24 5.44 0.94 -6.20
CA TYR A 24 5.04 -0.33 -5.58
C TYR A 24 3.53 -0.50 -5.47
N VAL A 25 2.77 0.60 -5.50
CA VAL A 25 1.29 0.57 -5.50
C VAL A 25 0.75 -0.19 -6.71
N GLY A 26 1.47 -0.18 -7.84
CA GLY A 26 1.12 -0.94 -9.04
C GLY A 26 1.55 -2.42 -9.04
N THR A 27 2.19 -2.91 -7.97
CA THR A 27 2.56 -4.33 -7.88
C THR A 27 1.33 -5.18 -7.61
N THR A 28 1.29 -6.42 -8.12
CA THR A 28 0.15 -7.34 -7.95
C THR A 28 -0.26 -7.51 -6.48
N VAL A 29 0.71 -7.48 -5.56
CA VAL A 29 0.45 -7.57 -4.12
C VAL A 29 -0.36 -6.37 -3.63
N PHE A 30 0.08 -5.15 -3.93
CA PHE A 30 -0.65 -3.93 -3.54
C PHE A 30 -2.00 -3.82 -4.25
N THR A 31 -2.09 -4.19 -5.53
CA THR A 31 -3.35 -4.18 -6.28
C THR A 31 -4.38 -5.13 -5.65
N GLU A 32 -3.98 -6.34 -5.26
CA GLU A 32 -4.87 -7.29 -4.56
C GLU A 32 -5.27 -6.78 -3.18
N LEU A 33 -4.34 -6.18 -2.43
CA LEU A 33 -4.64 -5.58 -1.11
C LEU A 33 -5.62 -4.41 -1.23
N LEU A 34 -5.48 -3.58 -2.25
CA LEU A 34 -6.41 -2.49 -2.55
C LEU A 34 -7.77 -3.03 -2.98
N ARG A 35 -7.81 -4.08 -3.80
CA ARG A 35 -9.06 -4.74 -4.21
C ARG A 35 -9.79 -5.34 -3.02
N MET A 36 -9.07 -6.05 -2.15
CA MET A 36 -9.61 -6.57 -0.89
C MET A 36 -10.10 -5.45 0.03
N SER A 37 -9.36 -4.34 0.11
CA SER A 37 -9.82 -3.16 0.84
C SER A 37 -11.13 -2.61 0.28
N GLU A 38 -11.28 -2.49 -1.04
CA GLU A 38 -12.52 -2.00 -1.65
C GLU A 38 -13.69 -2.96 -1.43
N GLU A 39 -13.43 -4.28 -1.46
CA GLU A 39 -14.44 -5.32 -1.21
C GLU A 39 -14.90 -5.36 0.26
N GLU A 40 -13.97 -5.26 1.21
CA GLU A 40 -14.24 -5.42 2.64
C GLU A 40 -14.65 -4.11 3.34
N LEU A 41 -13.99 -2.99 3.00
CA LEU A 41 -14.24 -1.68 3.63
C LEU A 41 -15.21 -0.82 2.81
N GLY A 42 -15.62 -1.30 1.63
CA GLY A 42 -16.25 -0.46 0.62
C GLY A 42 -15.25 0.53 0.04
N LEU A 43 -15.60 1.20 -1.05
CA LEU A 43 -14.82 2.33 -1.54
C LEU A 43 -14.65 3.35 -0.41
N ALA A 44 -13.49 3.38 0.24
CA ALA A 44 -13.02 4.49 1.07
C ALA A 44 -12.69 5.70 0.17
N SER A 45 -13.61 6.01 -0.74
CA SER A 45 -13.53 7.08 -1.70
C SER A 45 -14.66 8.03 -1.33
N SER A 46 -14.31 9.10 -0.62
CA SER A 46 -14.86 10.47 -0.80
C SER A 46 -15.15 11.25 0.49
N SER A 47 -15.00 10.69 1.70
CA SER A 47 -15.32 11.46 2.92
C SER A 47 -14.12 11.83 3.81
N ASP A 48 -13.03 11.06 3.82
CA ASP A 48 -11.90 11.30 4.73
C ASP A 48 -10.56 11.35 3.97
N GLY A 49 -10.29 12.45 3.28
CA GLY A 49 -8.93 12.87 2.92
C GLY A 49 -8.05 11.94 2.07
N GLY A 50 -8.57 10.88 1.44
CA GLY A 50 -7.77 9.99 0.59
C GLY A 50 -6.86 9.03 1.35
N ARG A 51 -7.20 8.66 2.58
CA ARG A 51 -6.46 7.63 3.33
C ARG A 51 -6.76 6.24 2.75
N ILE A 52 -5.71 5.56 2.32
CA ILE A 52 -5.80 4.17 1.87
C ILE A 52 -5.67 3.30 3.11
N MET A 53 -6.76 2.70 3.57
CA MET A 53 -6.73 1.71 4.66
C MET A 53 -6.70 0.33 4.05
N LEU A 54 -5.83 -0.56 4.55
CA LEU A 54 -5.68 -1.91 4.03
C LEU A 54 -6.16 -2.91 5.08
N PRO A 55 -6.82 -4.01 4.69
CA PRO A 55 -7.34 -5.03 5.60
C PRO A 55 -6.21 -5.96 6.08
N CYS A 56 -5.09 -5.40 6.52
CA CYS A 56 -3.88 -6.11 6.90
C CYS A 56 -3.20 -5.40 8.08
N ASP A 57 -2.72 -6.17 9.04
CA ASP A 57 -2.00 -5.62 10.19
C ASP A 57 -0.59 -5.14 9.81
N ALA A 58 0.03 -4.31 10.67
CA ALA A 58 1.36 -3.76 10.46
C ALA A 58 2.40 -4.83 10.10
N MET A 59 2.35 -5.99 10.74
CA MET A 59 3.31 -7.08 10.49
C MET A 59 3.23 -7.61 9.05
N VAL A 60 2.03 -7.63 8.46
CA VAL A 60 1.84 -8.02 7.05
C VAL A 60 2.35 -6.92 6.13
N MET A 61 2.12 -5.65 6.47
CA MET A 61 2.69 -4.52 5.71
C MET A 61 4.21 -4.53 5.72
N GLU A 62 4.84 -4.74 6.87
CA GLU A 62 6.30 -4.86 6.99
C GLU A 62 6.85 -6.00 6.14
N TYR A 63 6.17 -7.15 6.14
CA TYR A 63 6.55 -8.29 5.31
C TYR A 63 6.40 -7.98 3.81
N VAL A 64 5.30 -7.35 3.40
CA VAL A 64 5.05 -6.96 2.00
C VAL A 64 6.08 -5.94 1.54
N LEU A 65 6.38 -4.92 2.35
CA LEU A 65 7.43 -3.95 2.08
C LEU A 65 8.78 -4.64 1.94
N CYS A 66 9.15 -5.53 2.87
CA CYS A 66 10.39 -6.29 2.76
C CYS A 66 10.44 -7.13 1.47
N LEU A 67 9.36 -7.83 1.12
CA LEU A 67 9.30 -8.65 -0.09
C LEU A 67 9.46 -7.80 -1.35
N VAL A 68 8.77 -6.67 -1.42
CA VAL A 68 8.76 -5.80 -2.60
C VAL A 68 10.07 -5.01 -2.73
N ILE A 69 10.63 -4.52 -1.61
CA ILE A 69 11.92 -3.81 -1.56
C ILE A 69 13.07 -4.75 -1.93
N VAL A 70 13.12 -5.96 -1.36
CA VAL A 70 14.17 -6.95 -1.66
C VAL A 70 14.10 -7.38 -3.13
N ARG A 71 12.89 -7.54 -3.68
CA ARG A 71 12.72 -7.85 -5.11
C ARG A 71 13.19 -6.72 -6.02
N ASN A 72 12.98 -5.46 -5.66
CA ASN A 72 13.45 -4.34 -6.48
C ASN A 72 14.98 -4.18 -6.44
N TYR A 73 15.60 -4.41 -5.27
CA TYR A 73 17.06 -4.43 -5.14
C TYR A 73 17.70 -5.51 -6.01
N LEU A 74 17.05 -6.67 -6.15
CA LEU A 74 17.48 -7.74 -7.04
C LEU A 74 17.24 -7.42 -8.52
N THR A 75 16.12 -6.77 -8.87
CA THR A 75 15.82 -6.34 -10.24
C THR A 75 16.74 -5.21 -10.72
N PHE A 76 17.23 -4.34 -9.82
CA PHE A 76 18.25 -3.33 -10.16
C PHE A 76 19.66 -3.92 -10.35
N TYR A 77 19.90 -5.12 -9.84
CA TYR A 77 21.18 -5.84 -9.94
C TYR A 77 21.14 -7.02 -10.95
N ASN A 78 20.14 -7.05 -11.86
CA ASN A 78 20.07 -8.04 -12.94
C ASN A 78 19.95 -7.38 -14.31
#